data_AF-A0AAU8FK83-F1
#
_entry.id   AF-A0AAU8FK83-F1
#
_cell.length_a   1.000
_cell.length_b   1.000
_cell.length_c   1.000
_cell.angle_alpha   90.00
_cell.angle_beta   90.00
_cell.angle_gamma   90.00
#
_symmetry.space_group_name_H-M   'P 1'
#
loop_
_entity.id
_entity.type
_entity.pdbx_description
1 polymer ?
#
loop_
_entity_poly.entity_id
_entity_poly.type
_entity_poly.pdbx_seq_one_letter_code
_entity_poly.pdbx_strand_id
1 'polypeptide(L)'
;MKIITFFTVVWLCAALRCFGQEKLWTAADKQSTIGQLIRTRDAVVRETENLTPEQWSFREAPDRWSIAEIVEHLALWEIVWSRELSIGARNKPQPELLKTTRPDSYYQEFIMEPNPHKAAEIAAPTGFIKGKDNLTFFLRGREQNLTFVRNSDADMRAIFELTGTPEPRNMHQVLIYHWGHTDRHLRQILKVKSRPSYPR
;
A
#
# COMPACT_ATOMS: atom_id res chain seq x y z
N MET A 1 -36.80 -52.38 -33.82
CA MET A 1 -36.24 -52.05 -32.49
C MET A 1 -35.51 -50.72 -32.62
N LYS A 2 -36.02 -49.65 -31.99
CA LYS A 2 -35.46 -48.30 -32.06
C LYS A 2 -34.43 -48.13 -30.96
N ILE A 3 -33.16 -47.92 -31.31
CA ILE A 3 -32.10 -47.58 -30.35
C ILE A 3 -32.03 -46.06 -30.30
N ILE A 4 -32.49 -45.48 -29.20
CA ILE A 4 -32.39 -44.05 -28.90
C ILE A 4 -31.08 -43.85 -28.15
N THR A 5 -30.08 -43.28 -28.81
CA THR A 5 -28.79 -42.94 -28.19
C THR A 5 -28.94 -41.59 -27.49
N PHE A 6 -28.97 -41.60 -26.15
CA PHE A 6 -28.88 -40.40 -25.33
C PHE A 6 -27.46 -39.84 -25.41
N PHE A 7 -27.29 -38.65 -25.98
CA PHE A 7 -26.07 -37.86 -25.85
C PHE A 7 -26.14 -37.07 -24.54
N THR A 8 -25.40 -37.51 -23.53
CA THR A 8 -25.19 -36.76 -22.28
C THR A 8 -24.23 -35.62 -22.56
N VAL A 9 -24.73 -34.39 -22.58
CA VAL A 9 -23.89 -33.18 -22.62
C VAL A 9 -23.31 -32.95 -21.23
N VAL A 10 -22.04 -33.26 -21.03
CA VAL A 10 -21.31 -32.90 -19.82
C VAL A 10 -20.92 -31.42 -19.92
N TRP A 11 -21.66 -30.57 -19.21
CA TRP A 11 -21.24 -29.19 -18.95
C TRP A 11 -20.06 -29.21 -17.98
N LEU A 12 -18.86 -29.01 -18.50
CA LEU A 12 -17.66 -28.80 -17.70
C LEU A 12 -17.72 -27.36 -17.12
N CYS A 13 -18.34 -27.21 -15.96
CA CYS A 13 -18.20 -25.99 -15.17
C CYS A 13 -16.73 -25.90 -14.72
N ALA A 14 -15.93 -25.11 -15.44
CA ALA A 14 -14.63 -24.68 -14.97
C ALA A 14 -14.85 -23.80 -13.74
N ALA A 15 -14.85 -24.41 -12.55
CA ALA A 15 -14.70 -23.66 -11.32
C ALA A 15 -13.37 -22.90 -11.43
N LEU A 16 -13.45 -21.57 -11.58
CA LEU A 16 -12.34 -20.68 -11.30
C LEU A 16 -11.95 -20.94 -9.84
N ARG A 17 -10.97 -21.82 -9.63
CA ARG A 17 -10.29 -21.91 -8.35
C ARG A 17 -9.63 -20.56 -8.17
N CYS A 18 -10.16 -19.74 -7.27
CA CYS A 18 -9.37 -18.66 -6.68
C CYS A 18 -8.13 -19.33 -6.09
N PHE A 19 -7.00 -19.22 -6.78
CA PHE A 19 -5.74 -19.72 -6.28
C PHE A 19 -5.32 -18.81 -5.13
N GLY A 20 -5.50 -19.30 -3.90
CA GLY A 20 -4.77 -18.80 -2.75
C GLY A 20 -3.27 -18.92 -3.02
N GLN A 21 -2.50 -17.93 -2.57
CA GLN A 21 -1.08 -17.85 -2.85
C GLN A 21 -0.30 -18.80 -1.92
N GLU A 22 -0.06 -20.05 -2.35
CA GLU A 22 0.58 -21.09 -1.51
C GLU A 22 2.09 -20.87 -1.21
N LYS A 23 2.68 -19.76 -1.66
CA LYS A 23 4.12 -19.54 -1.57
C LYS A 23 4.50 -18.82 -0.28
N LEU A 24 5.52 -19.30 0.41
CA LEU A 24 6.22 -18.61 1.51
C LEU A 24 7.00 -17.38 1.00
N TRP A 25 7.35 -16.45 1.90
CA TRP A 25 8.08 -15.24 1.53
C TRP A 25 9.53 -15.55 1.18
N THR A 26 9.94 -15.25 -0.06
CA THR A 26 11.28 -15.56 -0.56
C THR A 26 12.23 -14.37 -0.47
N ALA A 27 13.54 -14.63 -0.61
CA ALA A 27 14.54 -13.58 -0.74
C ALA A 27 14.25 -12.62 -1.90
N ALA A 28 13.70 -13.13 -3.01
CA ALA A 28 13.28 -12.30 -4.15
C ALA A 28 12.08 -11.39 -3.79
N ASP A 29 11.11 -11.92 -3.04
CA ASP A 29 9.97 -11.12 -2.55
C ASP A 29 10.47 -10.01 -1.60
N LYS A 30 11.39 -10.34 -0.67
CA LYS A 30 12.02 -9.37 0.24
C LYS A 30 12.77 -8.28 -0.51
N GLN A 31 13.61 -8.66 -1.48
CA GLN A 31 14.38 -7.71 -2.29
C GLN A 31 13.46 -6.80 -3.13
N SER A 32 12.40 -7.37 -3.73
CA SER A 32 11.40 -6.61 -4.47
C SER A 32 10.68 -5.59 -3.58
N THR A 33 10.22 -6.00 -2.40
CA THR A 33 9.60 -5.11 -1.42
C THR A 33 10.52 -3.97 -1.00
N ILE A 34 11.78 -4.26 -0.67
CA ILE A 34 12.78 -3.23 -0.34
C ILE A 34 12.95 -2.27 -1.52
N GLY A 35 13.06 -2.79 -2.74
CA GLY A 35 13.17 -1.99 -3.97
C GLY A 35 11.97 -1.05 -4.16
N GLN A 36 10.75 -1.53 -3.94
CA GLN A 36 9.53 -0.72 -4.07
C GLN A 36 9.43 0.37 -3.00
N LEU A 37 9.79 0.07 -1.75
CA LEU A 37 9.84 1.04 -0.66
C LEU A 37 10.90 2.13 -0.92
N ILE A 38 12.08 1.76 -1.45
CA ILE A 38 13.11 2.72 -1.85
C ILE A 38 12.64 3.57 -3.04
N ARG A 39 12.12 2.95 -4.10
CA ARG A 39 11.63 3.65 -5.30
C ARG A 39 10.61 4.73 -4.95
N THR A 40 9.63 4.39 -4.11
CA THR A 40 8.58 5.32 -3.72
C THR A 40 9.07 6.40 -2.76
N ARG A 41 10.02 6.07 -1.86
CA ARG A 41 10.71 7.06 -1.02
C ARG A 41 11.40 8.12 -1.88
N ASP A 42 12.22 7.67 -2.82
CA ASP A 42 13.04 8.54 -3.66
C ASP A 42 12.17 9.38 -4.60
N ALA A 43 11.02 8.85 -5.03
CA ALA A 43 10.02 9.63 -5.74
C ALA A 43 9.42 10.75 -4.88
N VAL A 44 9.08 10.48 -3.62
CA VAL A 44 8.60 11.54 -2.71
C VAL A 44 9.67 12.61 -2.52
N VAL A 45 10.93 12.23 -2.31
CA VAL A 45 12.06 13.17 -2.20
C VAL A 45 12.15 14.05 -3.44
N ARG A 46 12.29 13.45 -4.62
CA ARG A 46 12.40 14.17 -5.90
C ARG A 46 11.24 15.14 -6.13
N GLU A 47 10.03 14.75 -5.73
CA GLU A 47 8.86 15.61 -5.91
C GLU A 47 8.74 16.73 -4.87
N THR A 48 9.53 16.74 -3.79
CA THR A 48 9.25 17.64 -2.67
C THR A 48 10.46 18.38 -2.09
N GLU A 49 11.68 17.90 -2.30
CA GLU A 49 12.87 18.36 -1.58
C GLU A 49 13.23 19.84 -1.81
N ASN A 50 12.88 20.37 -2.98
CA ASN A 50 13.22 21.72 -3.45
C ASN A 50 12.00 22.66 -3.53
N LEU A 51 10.85 22.28 -2.97
CA LEU A 51 9.66 23.12 -3.01
C LEU A 51 9.81 24.35 -2.10
N THR A 52 9.35 25.51 -2.59
CA THR A 52 9.26 26.73 -1.78
C THR A 52 8.13 26.64 -0.73
N PRO A 53 8.11 27.50 0.30
CA PRO A 53 7.00 27.55 1.25
C PRO A 53 5.62 27.75 0.60
N GLU A 54 5.54 28.56 -0.46
CA GLU A 54 4.31 28.81 -1.23
C GLU A 54 3.88 27.55 -1.98
N GLN A 55 4.83 26.83 -2.58
CA GLN A 55 4.58 25.56 -3.27
C GLN A 55 4.13 24.45 -2.32
N TRP A 56 4.68 24.39 -1.12
CA TRP A 56 4.26 23.45 -0.07
C TRP A 56 2.83 23.71 0.41
N SER A 57 2.46 24.98 0.55
CA SER A 57 1.19 25.43 1.13
C SER A 57 0.07 25.65 0.11
N PHE A 58 0.39 25.64 -1.18
CA PHE A 58 -0.59 25.83 -2.25
C PHE A 58 -1.75 24.83 -2.14
N ARG A 59 -2.97 25.35 -2.23
CA ARG A 59 -4.21 24.58 -2.31
C ARG A 59 -4.93 24.92 -3.61
N GLU A 60 -5.39 23.90 -4.30
CA GLU A 60 -6.24 24.07 -5.48
C GLU A 60 -7.61 24.66 -5.11
N ALA A 61 -8.17 24.24 -3.96
CA ALA A 61 -9.44 24.71 -3.42
C ALA A 61 -9.45 24.50 -1.89
N PRO A 62 -10.36 25.16 -1.13
CA PRO A 62 -10.40 25.08 0.33
C PRO A 62 -10.57 23.66 0.90
N ASP A 63 -11.23 22.78 0.16
CA ASP A 63 -11.49 21.38 0.51
C ASP A 63 -10.40 20.41 0.02
N ARG A 64 -9.34 20.92 -0.62
CA ARG A 64 -8.25 20.13 -1.17
C ARG A 64 -6.99 20.25 -0.34
N TRP A 65 -6.30 19.13 -0.19
CA TRP A 65 -5.00 19.08 0.46
C TRP A 65 -3.92 19.76 -0.38
N SER A 66 -3.08 20.50 0.32
CA SER A 66 -1.77 20.97 -0.14
C SER A 66 -0.77 19.81 -0.23
N ILE A 67 0.39 20.06 -0.84
CA ILE A 67 1.48 19.07 -0.85
C ILE A 67 1.96 18.78 0.58
N ALA A 68 1.97 19.78 1.46
CA ALA A 68 2.33 19.58 2.87
C ALA A 68 1.43 18.54 3.54
N GLU A 69 0.11 18.67 3.40
CA GLU A 69 -0.85 17.73 3.99
C GLU A 69 -0.83 16.34 3.33
N ILE A 70 -0.54 16.26 2.03
CA ILE A 70 -0.37 14.95 1.37
C ILE A 70 0.84 14.21 1.96
N VAL A 71 1.96 14.90 2.17
CA VAL A 71 3.16 14.28 2.74
C VAL A 71 2.98 14.01 4.24
N GLU A 72 2.28 14.86 4.98
CA GLU A 72 1.87 14.59 6.37
C GLU A 72 1.07 13.30 6.46
N HIS A 73 0.05 13.14 5.60
CA HIS A 73 -0.77 11.93 5.51
C HIS A 73 0.08 10.68 5.26
N LEU A 74 1.04 10.76 4.33
CA LEU A 74 1.98 9.65 4.09
C LEU A 74 2.83 9.35 5.32
N ALA A 75 3.35 10.37 6.01
CA ALA A 75 4.16 10.19 7.20
C ALA A 75 3.37 9.56 8.36
N LEU A 76 2.10 9.93 8.55
CA LEU A 76 1.22 9.29 9.54
C LEU A 76 1.02 7.80 9.23
N TRP A 77 0.84 7.45 7.96
CA TRP A 77 0.73 6.05 7.56
C TRP A 77 2.02 5.25 7.71
N GLU A 78 3.21 5.86 7.61
CA GLU A 78 4.47 5.18 7.95
C GLU A 78 4.46 4.66 9.40
N ILE A 79 3.86 5.42 10.34
CA ILE A 79 3.73 5.01 11.75
C ILE A 79 2.76 3.83 11.86
N VAL A 80 1.61 3.93 11.19
CA VAL A 80 0.57 2.89 11.24
C VAL A 80 1.13 1.57 10.68
N TRP A 81 1.80 1.57 9.53
CA TRP A 81 2.38 0.35 8.99
C TRP A 81 3.57 -0.16 9.81
N SER A 82 4.39 0.72 10.39
CA SER A 82 5.44 0.29 11.32
C SER A 82 4.85 -0.47 12.52
N ARG A 83 3.72 0.01 13.06
CA ARG A 83 2.97 -0.70 14.10
C ARG A 83 2.44 -2.05 13.60
N GLU A 84 1.79 -2.10 12.44
CA GLU A 84 1.21 -3.35 11.91
C GLU A 84 2.29 -4.40 11.63
N LEU A 85 3.40 -4.00 11.02
CA LEU A 85 4.57 -4.86 10.80
C LEU A 85 5.15 -5.37 12.11
N SER A 86 5.31 -4.48 13.10
CA SER A 86 5.86 -4.81 14.41
C SER A 86 4.97 -5.78 15.20
N ILE A 87 3.65 -5.63 15.11
CA ILE A 87 2.68 -6.54 15.74
C ILE A 87 2.66 -7.87 14.96
N GLY A 88 2.52 -7.79 13.65
CA GLY A 88 2.50 -8.93 12.75
C GLY A 88 3.69 -9.86 13.00
N ALA A 89 4.92 -9.36 12.98
CA ALA A 89 6.10 -10.20 13.18
C ALA A 89 6.19 -10.90 14.55
N ARG A 90 5.36 -10.54 15.52
CA ARG A 90 5.24 -11.24 16.81
C ARG A 90 4.12 -12.29 16.83
N ASN A 91 3.26 -12.29 15.82
CA ASN A 91 2.19 -13.26 15.70
C ASN A 91 2.76 -14.64 15.34
N LYS A 92 2.06 -15.69 15.76
CA LYS A 92 2.34 -17.04 15.31
C LYS A 92 2.12 -17.14 13.80
N PRO A 93 3.07 -17.70 13.02
CA PRO A 93 2.83 -17.99 11.61
C PRO A 93 1.63 -18.93 11.41
N GLN A 94 0.80 -18.59 10.43
CA GLN A 94 -0.46 -19.25 10.05
C GLN A 94 -0.50 -19.48 8.51
N PRO A 95 0.43 -20.28 7.95
CA PRO A 95 0.50 -20.52 6.50
C PRO A 95 -0.78 -21.14 5.91
N GLU A 96 -1.61 -21.79 6.73
CA GLU A 96 -2.91 -22.33 6.32
C GLU A 96 -3.88 -21.26 5.79
N LEU A 97 -3.74 -20.00 6.24
CA LEU A 97 -4.57 -18.88 5.80
C LEU A 97 -4.24 -18.40 4.37
N LEU A 98 -3.12 -18.85 3.79
CA LEU A 98 -2.78 -18.59 2.39
C LEU A 98 -3.83 -19.13 1.41
N LYS A 99 -4.64 -20.10 1.83
CA LYS A 99 -5.72 -20.68 1.01
C LYS A 99 -6.91 -19.75 0.83
N THR A 100 -7.12 -18.80 1.75
CA THR A 100 -8.28 -17.90 1.75
C THR A 100 -7.91 -16.43 1.58
N THR A 101 -6.62 -16.09 1.67
CA THR A 101 -6.16 -14.74 1.35
C THR A 101 -6.39 -14.38 -0.12
N ARG A 102 -6.64 -13.09 -0.38
CA ARG A 102 -6.71 -12.57 -1.76
C ARG A 102 -5.33 -12.65 -2.43
N PRO A 103 -5.24 -12.81 -3.77
CA PRO A 103 -3.96 -12.74 -4.46
C PRO A 103 -3.37 -11.32 -4.40
N ASP A 104 -2.04 -11.20 -4.49
CA ASP A 104 -1.35 -9.89 -4.50
C ASP A 104 -1.92 -8.91 -5.56
N SER A 105 -2.39 -9.43 -6.70
CA SER A 105 -3.01 -8.63 -7.78
C SER A 105 -4.31 -7.93 -7.38
N TYR A 106 -5.01 -8.42 -6.37
CA TYR A 106 -6.23 -7.80 -5.83
C TYR A 106 -5.98 -6.35 -5.39
N TYR A 107 -4.77 -6.05 -4.90
CA TYR A 107 -4.43 -4.73 -4.40
C TYR A 107 -4.13 -3.71 -5.50
N GLN A 108 -3.96 -4.16 -6.76
CA GLN A 108 -3.67 -3.26 -7.87
C GLN A 108 -4.82 -2.28 -8.14
N GLU A 109 -6.08 -2.71 -7.94
CA GLU A 109 -7.25 -1.85 -8.12
C GLU A 109 -7.19 -0.65 -7.18
N PHE A 110 -6.96 -0.89 -5.89
CA PHE A 110 -6.75 0.17 -4.90
C PHE A 110 -5.59 1.10 -5.26
N ILE A 111 -4.46 0.53 -5.68
CA ILE A 111 -3.25 1.30 -6.00
C ILE A 111 -3.49 2.24 -7.17
N MET A 112 -4.28 1.83 -8.16
CA MET A 112 -4.52 2.59 -9.39
C MET A 112 -5.77 3.46 -9.35
N GLU A 113 -6.67 3.25 -8.38
CA GLU A 113 -7.92 3.99 -8.26
C GLU A 113 -7.69 5.51 -8.24
N PRO A 114 -8.43 6.29 -9.06
CA PRO A 114 -8.31 7.74 -9.11
C PRO A 114 -9.24 8.48 -8.14
N ASN A 115 -10.21 7.78 -7.53
CA ASN A 115 -11.23 8.38 -6.70
C ASN A 115 -10.65 8.89 -5.37
N PRO A 116 -11.07 10.06 -4.88
CA PRO A 116 -10.68 10.54 -3.56
C PRO A 116 -11.34 9.72 -2.46
N HIS A 117 -10.60 9.44 -1.39
CA HIS A 117 -11.11 8.78 -0.19
C HIS A 117 -11.06 9.74 0.99
N LYS A 118 -11.97 9.58 1.95
CA LYS A 118 -11.85 10.23 3.25
C LYS A 118 -10.78 9.47 4.04
N ALA A 119 -9.74 10.18 4.48
CA ALA A 119 -8.74 9.59 5.36
C ALA A 119 -9.37 9.12 6.68
N ALA A 120 -8.87 8.01 7.20
CA ALA A 120 -9.15 7.62 8.58
C ALA A 120 -8.61 8.70 9.53
N GLU A 121 -9.30 8.93 10.66
CA GLU A 121 -8.96 10.01 11.60
C GLU A 121 -7.51 9.93 12.08
N ILE A 122 -7.00 8.72 12.31
CA ILE A 122 -5.61 8.45 12.75
C ILE A 122 -4.54 8.89 11.74
N ALA A 123 -4.93 9.12 10.48
CA ALA A 123 -4.03 9.51 9.41
C ALA A 123 -4.54 10.75 8.68
N ALA A 124 -5.56 11.44 9.19
CA ALA A 124 -6.00 12.70 8.60
C ALA A 124 -4.92 13.77 8.84
N PRO A 125 -4.46 14.49 7.80
CA PRO A 125 -3.48 15.55 8.00
C PRO A 125 -4.07 16.66 8.85
N THR A 126 -3.28 17.16 9.80
CA THR A 126 -3.68 18.20 10.75
C THR A 126 -3.14 19.57 10.36
N GLY A 127 -2.12 19.60 9.49
CA GLY A 127 -1.34 20.78 9.17
C GLY A 127 -0.42 21.22 10.32
N PHE A 128 -0.25 20.41 11.37
CA PHE A 128 0.64 20.73 12.49
C PHE A 128 2.11 20.77 12.05
N ILE A 129 2.54 19.75 11.29
CA ILE A 129 3.88 19.70 10.71
C ILE A 129 3.92 20.59 9.46
N LYS A 130 4.89 21.50 9.38
CA LYS A 130 4.92 22.57 8.38
C LYS A 130 5.90 22.26 7.24
N GLY A 131 5.45 22.49 6.01
CA GLY A 131 6.29 22.48 4.80
C GLY A 131 7.20 21.25 4.72
N LYS A 132 8.51 21.50 4.55
CA LYS A 132 9.55 20.48 4.38
C LYS A 132 9.71 19.54 5.58
N ASP A 133 9.27 19.93 6.79
CA ASP A 133 9.36 19.03 7.96
C ASP A 133 8.48 17.79 7.79
N ASN A 134 7.43 17.86 6.94
CA ASN A 134 6.64 16.69 6.57
C ASN A 134 7.49 15.65 5.84
N LEU A 135 8.39 16.08 4.96
CA LEU A 135 9.32 15.19 4.26
C LEU A 135 10.28 14.53 5.25
N THR A 136 10.84 15.29 6.19
CA THR A 136 11.70 14.74 7.25
C THR A 136 10.97 13.67 8.06
N PHE A 137 9.71 13.92 8.41
CA PHE A 137 8.91 12.96 9.18
C PHE A 137 8.61 11.69 8.39
N PHE A 138 8.20 11.82 7.14
CA PHE A 138 8.00 10.70 6.21
C PHE A 138 9.29 9.85 6.07
N LEU A 139 10.43 10.50 5.83
CA LEU A 139 11.71 9.81 5.65
C LEU A 139 12.12 9.02 6.88
N ARG A 140 11.91 9.57 8.08
CA ARG A 140 12.19 8.86 9.33
C ARG A 140 11.34 7.60 9.45
N GLY A 141 10.04 7.69 9.18
CA GLY A 141 9.15 6.53 9.20
C GLY A 141 9.54 5.49 8.15
N ARG A 142 9.87 5.94 6.93
CA ARG A 142 10.29 5.06 5.85
C ARG A 142 11.58 4.31 6.15
N GLU A 143 12.58 4.96 6.75
CA GLU A 143 13.82 4.30 7.15
C GLU A 143 13.60 3.29 8.28
N GLN A 144 12.69 3.56 9.22
CA GLN A 144 12.30 2.58 10.23
C GLN A 144 11.68 1.33 9.60
N ASN A 145 10.74 1.51 8.67
CA ASN A 145 10.10 0.41 7.95
C ASN A 145 11.09 -0.37 7.08
N LEU A 146 11.98 0.31 6.36
CA LEU A 146 13.04 -0.34 5.57
C LEU A 146 14.01 -1.14 6.46
N THR A 147 14.40 -0.58 7.61
CA THR A 147 15.28 -1.27 8.57
C THR A 147 14.62 -2.53 9.11
N PHE A 148 13.34 -2.45 9.47
CA PHE A 148 12.56 -3.61 9.89
C PHE A 148 12.55 -4.70 8.81
N VAL A 149 12.17 -4.36 7.58
CA VAL A 149 12.09 -5.34 6.48
C VAL A 149 13.46 -5.97 6.19
N ARG A 150 14.54 -5.17 6.17
CA ARG A 150 15.91 -5.66 5.94
C ARG A 150 16.36 -6.66 7.00
N ASN A 151 16.08 -6.37 8.27
CA ASN A 151 16.58 -7.15 9.40
C ASN A 151 15.62 -8.25 9.87
N SER A 152 14.41 -8.31 9.33
CA SER A 152 13.44 -9.34 9.68
C SER A 152 13.72 -10.66 8.97
N ASP A 153 13.71 -11.75 9.74
CA ASP A 153 13.71 -13.13 9.26
C ASP A 153 12.29 -13.73 9.21
N ALA A 154 11.27 -12.91 9.52
CA ALA A 154 9.89 -13.36 9.55
C ALA A 154 9.37 -13.65 8.14
N ASP A 155 8.62 -14.73 7.98
CA ASP A 155 7.91 -15.00 6.73
C ASP A 155 6.67 -14.12 6.64
N MET A 156 6.78 -13.03 5.88
CA MET A 156 5.71 -12.05 5.71
C MET A 156 4.48 -12.60 4.98
N ARG A 157 4.57 -13.77 4.33
CA ARG A 157 3.41 -14.45 3.74
C ARG A 157 2.74 -15.40 4.72
N ALA A 158 3.49 -15.98 5.65
CA ALA A 158 2.91 -16.84 6.69
C ALA A 158 2.32 -16.07 7.88
N ILE A 159 2.55 -14.76 7.99
CA ILE A 159 2.09 -13.94 9.11
C ILE A 159 0.98 -13.00 8.66
N PHE A 160 -0.11 -12.99 9.44
CA PHE A 160 -1.35 -12.29 9.10
C PHE A 160 -1.74 -11.23 10.13
N GLU A 161 -2.51 -10.25 9.68
CA GLU A 161 -3.22 -9.32 10.55
C GLU A 161 -4.28 -10.06 11.38
N LEU A 162 -4.52 -9.60 12.61
CA LEU A 162 -5.51 -10.19 13.53
C LEU A 162 -6.90 -9.56 13.34
N THR A 163 -7.46 -9.69 12.14
CA THR A 163 -8.75 -9.05 11.77
C THR A 163 -9.95 -10.00 11.80
N GLY A 164 -9.72 -11.32 11.81
CA GLY A 164 -10.78 -12.33 11.85
C GLY A 164 -11.67 -12.35 10.60
N THR A 165 -11.20 -11.83 9.46
CA THR A 165 -11.96 -11.80 8.21
C THR A 165 -11.88 -13.14 7.47
N PRO A 166 -12.85 -13.46 6.60
CA PRO A 166 -12.77 -14.64 5.73
C PRO A 166 -11.59 -14.59 4.74
N GLU A 167 -11.07 -13.40 4.47
CA GLU A 167 -10.02 -13.12 3.48
C GLU A 167 -8.89 -12.35 4.18
N PRO A 168 -8.11 -13.03 5.04
CA PRO A 168 -7.13 -12.37 5.88
C PRO A 168 -5.96 -11.86 5.05
N ARG A 169 -5.41 -10.71 5.43
CA ARG A 169 -4.28 -10.09 4.75
C ARG A 169 -2.97 -10.44 5.47
N ASN A 170 -1.97 -10.87 4.71
CA ASN A 170 -0.63 -11.16 5.24
C ASN A 170 0.26 -9.90 5.26
N MET A 171 1.38 -9.96 5.99
CA MET A 171 2.30 -8.82 6.12
C MET A 171 2.96 -8.42 4.80
N HIS A 172 3.14 -9.35 3.86
CA HIS A 172 3.64 -9.01 2.52
C HIS A 172 2.63 -8.11 1.79
N GLN A 173 1.35 -8.41 1.91
CA GLN A 173 0.27 -7.61 1.32
C GLN A 173 0.07 -6.27 2.04
N VAL A 174 0.31 -6.20 3.35
CA VAL A 174 0.41 -4.92 4.07
C VAL A 174 1.52 -4.06 3.47
N LEU A 175 2.68 -4.65 3.15
CA LEU A 175 3.76 -3.93 2.46
C LEU A 175 3.35 -3.51 1.05
N ILE A 176 2.61 -4.35 0.30
CA ILE A 176 2.05 -3.97 -1.02
C ILE A 176 1.20 -2.71 -0.92
N TYR A 177 0.29 -2.66 0.06
CA TYR A 177 -0.49 -1.46 0.36
C TYR A 177 0.39 -0.26 0.69
N HIS A 178 1.45 -0.46 1.47
CA HIS A 178 2.34 0.60 1.93
C HIS A 178 2.99 1.37 0.76
N TRP A 179 3.73 0.68 -0.12
CA TRP A 179 4.35 1.37 -1.25
C TRP A 179 3.30 1.83 -2.27
N GLY A 180 2.24 1.04 -2.49
CA GLY A 180 1.19 1.36 -3.45
C GLY A 180 0.36 2.59 -3.08
N HIS A 181 0.12 2.80 -1.78
CA HIS A 181 -0.49 4.03 -1.26
C HIS A 181 0.41 5.24 -1.50
N THR A 182 1.74 5.07 -1.37
CA THR A 182 2.69 6.13 -1.69
C THR A 182 2.60 6.50 -3.18
N ASP A 183 2.53 5.52 -4.09
CA ASP A 183 2.34 5.77 -5.53
C ASP A 183 1.04 6.52 -5.81
N ARG A 184 -0.06 6.18 -5.12
CA ARG A 184 -1.34 6.90 -5.23
C ARG A 184 -1.19 8.37 -4.84
N HIS A 185 -0.52 8.68 -3.73
CA HIS A 185 -0.33 10.07 -3.29
C HIS A 185 0.74 10.82 -4.09
N LEU A 186 1.71 10.13 -4.69
CA LEU A 186 2.61 10.74 -5.69
C LEU A 186 1.82 11.25 -6.90
N ARG A 187 0.86 10.47 -7.41
CA ARG A 187 -0.05 10.94 -8.48
C ARG A 187 -0.86 12.16 -8.02
N GLN A 188 -1.26 12.22 -6.76
CA GLN A 188 -1.94 13.39 -6.19
C GLN A 188 -1.02 14.63 -6.15
N ILE A 189 0.23 14.48 -5.72
CA ILE A 189 1.23 15.58 -5.71
C ILE A 189 1.45 16.11 -7.12
N LEU A 190 1.64 15.21 -8.11
CA LEU A 190 1.81 15.59 -9.51
C LEU A 190 0.59 16.34 -10.06
N LYS A 191 -0.62 15.96 -9.65
CA LYS A 191 -1.86 16.66 -10.01
C LYS A 191 -1.95 18.07 -9.40
N VAL A 192 -1.43 18.27 -8.18
CA VAL A 192 -1.36 19.61 -7.57
C VAL A 192 -0.38 20.49 -8.35
N LYS A 193 0.81 19.96 -8.66
CA LYS A 193 1.86 20.68 -9.42
C LYS A 193 1.44 21.05 -10.85
N SER A 194 0.54 20.29 -11.46
CA SER A 194 0.08 20.56 -12.83
C SER A 194 -0.99 21.66 -12.91
N ARG A 195 -1.41 22.24 -11.78
CA ARG A 195 -2.42 23.31 -11.78
C ARG A 195 -1.84 24.61 -12.35
N PRO A 196 -2.58 25.34 -13.22
CA PRO A 196 -2.11 26.60 -13.78
C PRO A 196 -1.77 27.67 -12.73
N SER A 197 -2.45 27.63 -11.58
CA SER A 197 -2.25 28.53 -10.44
C SER A 197 -1.16 28.07 -9.46
N TYR A 198 -0.53 26.91 -9.70
CA TYR A 198 0.56 26.44 -8.85
C TYR A 198 1.77 27.39 -8.96
N PRO A 199 2.40 27.81 -7.83
CA PRO A 199 3.56 28.69 -7.86
C PRO A 199 4.74 28.05 -8.61
N ARG A 200 5.39 28.82 -9.49
CA ARG A 200 6.55 28.37 -10.28
C ARG A 200 7.86 28.67 -9.59
#